data_AF-A0A0T6B2A5-F1
#
_entry.id   AF-A0A0T6B2A5-F1
#
_cell.length_a   1.000
_cell.length_b   1.000
_cell.length_c   1.000
_cell.angle_alpha   90.00
_cell.angle_beta   90.00
_cell.angle_gamma   90.00
#
_symmetry.space_group_name_H-M   'P 1'
#
loop_
_entity.id
_entity.type
_entity.pdbx_description
1 polymer ?
#
loop_
_entity_poly.entity_id
_entity_poly.type
_entity_poly.pdbx_seq_one_letter_code
_entity_poly.pdbx_strand_id
1 'polypeptide(L)'
;CHQGKGNTPQAQEAARRLSHKLHELKEKINQAVVNRVVEDFIDIVTPLKLFTDAVVAPEGTPNRDQNFSDKANNLQNFSNRAAKTAKMVAAGGSGGNKKLAEALQSTATQVDSLTPQLISAGSIRLTYPQSKAAEEHFENLKQQYSNLLVRTRNLCDEATDSGDFIKSSEEQMRKHTFLCEEAIKNKQPQKMVDNTSAIARLANRVLLVAKQESDNSEDPNFIDEINNATDYVQNTLPQMVHDAKAVAMSPTDHAAISKWRESNKALLNAVSQVRKAVQPELPPLPDLSNLNVEPTPQSTYFIDKVGEPIRNTPTPNIDGVDNLRPMSPQQGGRVSPLPKWARGIFATILRINTKNTNLQYNHTRILREEYFCSYKN
;
A
#
# COMPACT_ATOMS: atom_id res chain seq x y z
N CYS A 1 22.72 10.96 -35.04
CA CYS A 1 21.71 11.93 -35.53
C CYS A 1 22.31 13.24 -36.03
N HIS A 2 23.07 13.99 -35.21
CA HIS A 2 23.61 15.31 -35.60
C HIS A 2 24.53 15.31 -36.84
N GLN A 3 25.24 14.21 -37.11
CA GLN A 3 26.09 14.03 -38.29
C GLN A 3 25.36 13.43 -39.50
N GLY A 4 24.02 13.45 -39.55
CA GLY A 4 23.21 12.85 -40.63
C GLY A 4 23.17 11.31 -40.64
N LYS A 5 24.02 10.63 -39.85
CA LYS A 5 24.09 9.16 -39.74
C LYS A 5 23.00 8.55 -38.84
N GLY A 6 21.80 9.11 -38.83
CA GLY A 6 20.69 8.64 -37.98
C GLY A 6 20.08 7.31 -38.43
N ASN A 7 20.10 7.05 -39.74
CA ASN A 7 19.48 5.87 -40.35
C ASN A 7 20.48 4.72 -40.60
N THR A 8 21.71 4.82 -40.10
CA THR A 8 22.68 3.74 -40.30
C THR A 8 22.35 2.54 -39.43
N PRO A 9 22.72 1.31 -39.84
CA PRO A 9 22.51 0.11 -39.03
C PRO A 9 23.11 0.22 -37.63
N GLN A 10 24.25 0.92 -37.49
CA GLN A 10 24.89 1.16 -36.19
C GLN A 10 24.07 2.10 -35.30
N ALA A 11 23.43 3.13 -35.88
CA ALA A 11 22.56 4.03 -35.13
C ALA A 11 21.25 3.34 -34.71
N GLN A 12 20.70 2.48 -35.56
CA GLN A 12 19.54 1.65 -35.23
C GLN A 12 19.85 0.66 -34.11
N GLU A 13 21.01 0.01 -34.16
CA GLU A 13 21.44 -0.91 -33.10
C GLU A 13 21.66 -0.20 -31.76
N ALA A 14 22.31 0.98 -31.79
CA ALA A 14 22.45 1.82 -30.59
C ALA A 14 21.09 2.25 -30.03
N ALA A 15 20.12 2.57 -30.87
CA ALA A 15 18.76 2.92 -30.46
C ALA A 15 18.02 1.73 -29.81
N ARG A 16 18.14 0.51 -30.37
CA ARG A 16 17.58 -0.71 -29.75
C ARG A 16 18.20 -0.97 -28.38
N ARG A 17 19.52 -0.89 -28.27
CA ARG A 17 20.23 -1.09 -27.00
C ARG A 17 19.82 -0.04 -25.95
N LEU A 18 19.66 1.22 -26.36
CA LEU A 18 19.17 2.27 -25.47
C LEU A 18 17.73 1.99 -25.03
N SER A 19 16.85 1.61 -25.95
CA SER A 19 15.46 1.25 -25.62
C SER A 19 15.38 0.11 -24.61
N HIS A 20 16.18 -0.95 -24.80
CA HIS A 20 16.28 -2.05 -23.85
C HIS A 20 16.76 -1.59 -22.47
N LYS A 21 17.80 -0.75 -22.42
CA LYS A 21 18.33 -0.22 -21.15
C LYS A 21 17.36 0.73 -20.45
N LEU A 22 16.57 1.51 -21.20
CA LEU A 22 15.52 2.34 -20.63
C LEU A 22 14.37 1.49 -20.05
N HIS A 23 14.04 0.37 -20.69
CA HIS A 23 13.06 -0.57 -20.15
C HIS A 23 13.55 -1.22 -18.85
N GLU A 24 14.79 -1.72 -18.82
CA GLU A 24 15.42 -2.23 -17.58
C GLU A 24 15.43 -1.18 -16.45
N LEU A 25 15.71 0.08 -16.78
CA LEU A 25 15.72 1.17 -15.81
C LEU A 25 14.32 1.44 -15.25
N LYS A 26 13.31 1.51 -16.13
CA LYS A 26 11.90 1.68 -15.73
C LYS A 26 11.50 0.58 -14.75
N GLU A 27 11.85 -0.66 -15.06
CA GLU A 27 11.52 -1.83 -14.23
C GLU A 27 12.16 -1.74 -12.83
N LYS A 28 13.45 -1.38 -12.76
CA LYS A 28 14.14 -1.16 -11.47
C LYS A 28 13.54 -0.02 -10.66
N ILE A 29 13.12 1.06 -11.33
CA ILE A 29 12.47 2.19 -10.65
C ILE A 29 11.13 1.75 -10.08
N ASN A 30 10.32 1.03 -10.87
CA ASN A 30 9.03 0.50 -10.41
C ASN A 30 9.19 -0.40 -9.19
N GLN A 31 10.10 -1.38 -9.25
CA GLN A 31 10.39 -2.26 -8.12
C GLN A 31 10.85 -1.49 -6.88
N ALA A 32 11.71 -0.47 -7.04
CA ALA A 32 12.14 0.38 -5.93
C ALA A 32 10.99 1.20 -5.31
N VAL A 33 10.05 1.67 -6.14
CA VAL A 33 8.85 2.39 -5.67
C VAL A 33 7.93 1.44 -4.90
N VAL A 34 7.63 0.25 -5.43
CA VAL A 34 6.81 -0.76 -4.75
C VAL A 34 7.42 -1.16 -3.40
N ASN A 35 8.74 -1.42 -3.37
CA ASN A 35 9.44 -1.72 -2.12
C ASN A 35 9.27 -0.63 -1.06
N ARG A 36 9.32 0.64 -1.45
CA ARG A 36 9.08 1.76 -0.54
C ARG A 36 7.63 1.84 -0.06
N VAL A 37 6.66 1.57 -0.92
CA VAL A 37 5.23 1.52 -0.54
C VAL A 37 4.99 0.43 0.50
N VAL A 38 5.61 -0.74 0.30
CA VAL A 38 5.51 -1.83 1.25
C VAL A 38 6.16 -1.41 2.57
N GLU A 39 7.41 -0.94 2.57
CA GLU A 39 8.20 -0.59 3.77
C GLU A 39 7.66 0.61 4.57
N ASP A 40 7.36 1.73 3.93
CA ASP A 40 6.98 2.97 4.64
C ASP A 40 5.55 2.90 5.20
N PHE A 41 4.69 2.07 4.62
CA PHE A 41 3.29 1.91 5.05
C PHE A 41 3.00 0.60 5.80
N ILE A 42 4.03 -0.13 6.27
CA ILE A 42 3.83 -1.30 7.15
C ILE A 42 3.04 -0.90 8.40
N ASP A 43 3.42 0.21 9.03
CA ASP A 43 2.83 0.67 10.27
C ASP A 43 2.50 2.18 10.22
N ILE A 44 1.24 2.45 9.93
CA ILE A 44 0.69 3.82 9.88
C ILE A 44 0.07 4.26 11.22
N VAL A 45 0.02 3.38 12.22
CA VAL A 45 -0.75 3.59 13.45
C VAL A 45 0.16 3.92 14.63
N THR A 46 1.25 3.19 14.79
CA THR A 46 2.13 3.32 15.96
C THR A 46 2.73 4.72 16.13
N PRO A 47 3.28 5.39 15.09
CA PRO A 47 3.85 6.74 15.26
C PRO A 47 2.82 7.74 15.81
N LEU A 48 1.60 7.73 15.27
CA LEU A 48 0.51 8.59 15.73
C LEU A 48 0.10 8.26 17.17
N LYS A 49 -0.01 6.96 17.48
CA LYS A 49 -0.38 6.49 18.81
C LYS A 49 0.63 6.90 19.87
N LEU A 50 1.92 6.71 19.62
CA LEU A 50 2.99 7.11 20.56
C LEU A 50 2.99 8.62 20.78
N PHE A 51 2.75 9.40 19.73
CA PHE A 51 2.60 10.84 19.85
C PHE A 51 1.37 11.24 20.67
N THR A 52 0.21 10.62 20.42
CA THR A 52 -1.01 10.85 21.21
C THR A 52 -0.82 10.46 22.67
N ASP A 53 -0.20 9.31 22.95
CA ASP A 53 0.11 8.85 24.31
C ASP A 53 1.03 9.85 25.03
N ALA A 54 1.96 10.50 24.31
CA ALA A 54 2.83 11.55 24.87
C ALA A 54 2.11 12.89 25.10
N VAL A 55 1.15 13.26 24.25
CA VAL A 55 0.33 14.49 24.39
C VAL A 55 -0.51 14.47 25.67
N VAL A 56 -1.08 13.30 26.01
CA VAL A 56 -1.97 13.14 27.17
C VAL A 56 -1.24 12.73 28.45
N ALA A 57 0.10 12.75 28.44
CA ALA A 57 0.90 12.40 29.61
C ALA A 57 0.57 13.35 30.81
N PRO A 58 0.32 12.80 32.02
CA PRO A 58 0.01 13.60 33.21
C PRO A 58 1.11 14.61 33.55
N GLU A 59 0.73 15.74 34.14
CA GLU A 59 1.68 16.69 34.72
C GLU A 59 2.50 16.01 35.83
N GLY A 60 3.80 16.33 35.90
CA GLY A 60 4.73 15.68 36.82
C GLY A 60 5.33 14.36 36.32
N THR A 61 4.93 13.87 35.13
CA THR A 61 5.61 12.72 34.50
C THR A 61 7.09 13.08 34.22
N PRO A 62 8.06 12.26 34.65
CA PRO A 62 9.47 12.50 34.36
C PRO A 62 9.72 12.59 32.85
N ASN A 63 10.55 13.55 32.43
CA ASN A 63 10.92 13.77 31.03
C ASN A 63 9.72 14.00 30.09
N ARG A 64 8.61 14.56 30.58
CA ARG A 64 7.38 14.78 29.80
C ARG A 64 7.61 15.55 28.50
N ASP A 65 8.27 16.70 28.58
CA ASP A 65 8.52 17.56 27.41
C ASP A 65 9.50 16.91 26.42
N GLN A 66 10.53 16.22 26.94
CA GLN A 66 11.48 15.48 26.09
C GLN A 66 10.77 14.33 25.37
N ASN A 67 9.96 13.53 26.07
CA ASN A 67 9.20 12.44 25.47
C ASN A 67 8.22 12.97 24.41
N PHE A 68 7.52 14.08 24.69
CA PHE A 68 6.68 14.73 23.68
C PHE A 68 7.49 15.13 22.44
N SER A 69 8.62 15.82 22.62
CA SER A 69 9.50 16.25 21.53
C SER A 69 9.98 15.07 20.69
N ASP A 70 10.43 13.99 21.34
CA ASP A 70 10.90 12.78 20.67
C ASP A 70 9.77 12.12 19.87
N LYS A 71 8.55 11.99 20.42
CA LYS A 71 7.42 11.39 19.70
C LYS A 71 6.90 12.29 18.58
N ALA A 72 6.93 13.62 18.75
CA ALA A 72 6.59 14.58 17.72
C ALA A 72 7.57 14.50 16.54
N ASN A 73 8.88 14.45 16.81
CA ASN A 73 9.91 14.27 15.79
C ASN A 73 9.78 12.93 15.05
N ASN A 74 9.47 11.85 15.78
CA ASN A 74 9.22 10.54 15.17
C ASN A 74 7.99 10.56 14.26
N LEU A 75 6.90 11.21 14.67
CA LEU A 75 5.71 11.38 13.84
C LEU A 75 6.03 12.20 12.59
N GLN A 76 6.71 13.33 12.73
CA GLN A 76 7.11 14.19 11.60
C GLN A 76 7.98 13.44 10.59
N ASN A 77 8.98 12.70 11.06
CA ASN A 77 9.86 11.90 10.20
C ASN A 77 9.07 10.80 9.46
N PHE A 78 8.13 10.14 10.14
CA PHE A 78 7.23 9.19 9.51
C PHE A 78 6.36 9.86 8.43
N SER A 79 5.71 10.99 8.75
CA SER A 79 4.85 11.73 7.81
C SER A 79 5.62 12.14 6.55
N ASN A 80 6.84 12.65 6.73
CA ASN A 80 7.69 13.09 5.63
C ASN A 80 8.04 11.93 4.69
N ARG A 81 8.34 10.73 5.24
CA ARG A 81 8.57 9.53 4.44
C ARG A 81 7.31 9.10 3.71
N ALA A 82 6.18 9.00 4.40
CA ALA A 82 4.91 8.62 3.81
C ALA A 82 4.49 9.56 2.65
N ALA A 83 4.57 10.87 2.86
CA ALA A 83 4.28 11.87 1.83
C ALA A 83 5.25 11.78 0.65
N LYS A 84 6.55 11.60 0.90
CA LYS A 84 7.55 11.43 -0.16
C LYS A 84 7.28 10.17 -0.99
N THR A 85 6.94 9.06 -0.34
CA THR A 85 6.61 7.81 -1.03
C THR A 85 5.35 7.94 -1.86
N ALA A 86 4.29 8.56 -1.33
CA ALA A 86 3.08 8.86 -2.10
C ALA A 86 3.36 9.73 -3.35
N LYS A 87 4.24 10.74 -3.24
CA LYS A 87 4.66 11.57 -4.39
C LYS A 87 5.46 10.76 -5.42
N MET A 88 6.33 9.86 -4.99
CA MET A 88 7.07 8.97 -5.91
C MET A 88 6.12 8.04 -6.68
N VAL A 89 5.13 7.47 -5.99
CA VAL A 89 4.10 6.63 -6.61
C VAL A 89 3.24 7.44 -7.58
N ALA A 90 2.86 8.68 -7.23
CA ALA A 90 2.13 9.56 -8.14
C ALA A 90 2.90 9.83 -9.45
N ALA A 91 4.21 10.04 -9.34
CA ALA A 91 5.08 10.38 -10.47
C ALA A 91 5.42 9.18 -11.38
N GLY A 92 5.54 7.96 -10.83
CA GLY A 92 6.05 6.80 -11.58
C GLY A 92 5.24 5.50 -11.46
N GLY A 93 4.38 5.36 -10.46
CA GLY A 93 3.68 4.11 -10.14
C GLY A 93 2.28 3.98 -10.75
N SER A 94 1.56 5.09 -10.97
CA SER A 94 0.11 5.11 -11.28
C SER A 94 -0.37 4.40 -12.56
N GLY A 95 0.48 3.67 -13.30
CA GLY A 95 0.06 2.92 -14.48
C GLY A 95 -0.56 3.76 -15.60
N GLY A 96 -0.34 5.09 -15.58
CA GLY A 96 -1.00 6.04 -16.48
C GLY A 96 -2.37 6.54 -16.00
N ASN A 97 -2.86 6.11 -14.84
CA ASN A 97 -4.09 6.63 -14.24
C ASN A 97 -3.88 8.03 -13.65
N LYS A 98 -4.13 9.04 -14.48
CA LYS A 98 -4.00 10.46 -14.11
C LYS A 98 -4.80 10.84 -12.86
N LYS A 99 -6.02 10.33 -12.70
CA LYS A 99 -6.88 10.64 -11.54
C LYS A 99 -6.26 10.11 -10.24
N LEU A 100 -5.74 8.88 -10.28
CA LEU A 100 -5.05 8.26 -9.16
C LEU A 100 -3.77 9.03 -8.80
N ALA A 101 -2.98 9.43 -9.81
CA ALA A 101 -1.79 10.26 -9.60
C ALA A 101 -2.12 11.62 -8.96
N GLU A 102 -3.17 12.31 -9.42
CA GLU A 102 -3.62 13.58 -8.84
C GLU A 102 -4.14 13.42 -7.41
N ALA A 103 -4.88 12.34 -7.14
CA ALA A 103 -5.36 12.02 -5.79
C ALA A 103 -4.20 11.71 -4.82
N LEU A 104 -3.20 10.95 -5.26
CA LEU A 104 -1.98 10.70 -4.50
C LEU A 104 -1.20 11.99 -4.23
N GLN A 105 -1.03 12.83 -5.25
CA GLN A 105 -0.34 14.11 -5.10
C GLN A 105 -1.07 15.03 -4.11
N SER A 106 -2.41 15.07 -4.17
CA SER A 106 -3.23 15.84 -3.24
C SER A 106 -3.13 15.34 -1.81
N THR A 107 -3.26 14.02 -1.59
CA THR A 107 -3.19 13.42 -0.26
C THR A 107 -1.79 13.56 0.35
N ALA A 108 -0.72 13.44 -0.44
CA ALA A 108 0.64 13.69 0.02
C ALA A 108 0.85 15.14 0.49
N THR A 109 0.36 16.12 -0.27
CA THR A 109 0.42 17.54 0.13
C THR A 109 -0.40 17.80 1.40
N GLN A 110 -1.57 17.16 1.54
CA GLN A 110 -2.36 17.25 2.76
C GLN A 110 -1.60 16.69 3.98
N VAL A 111 -0.88 15.56 3.84
CA VAL A 111 -0.07 14.99 4.93
C VAL A 111 1.00 15.98 5.37
N ASP A 112 1.72 16.60 4.42
CA ASP A 112 2.74 17.62 4.71
C ASP A 112 2.14 18.83 5.45
N SER A 113 0.93 19.26 5.09
CA SER A 113 0.27 20.41 5.71
C SER A 113 -0.33 20.10 7.09
N LEU A 114 -0.89 18.91 7.29
CA LEU A 114 -1.66 18.56 8.48
C LEU A 114 -0.74 18.11 9.63
N THR A 115 0.40 17.51 9.31
CA THR A 115 1.38 17.04 10.31
C THR A 115 1.82 18.14 11.28
N PRO A 116 2.35 19.30 10.83
CA PRO A 116 2.76 20.36 11.76
C PRO A 116 1.58 20.92 12.56
N GLN A 117 0.39 21.02 11.97
CA GLN A 117 -0.82 21.47 12.68
C GLN A 117 -1.20 20.52 13.83
N LEU A 118 -1.15 19.20 13.57
CA LEU A 118 -1.40 18.19 14.58
C LEU A 118 -0.35 18.24 15.71
N ILE A 119 0.93 18.44 15.36
CA ILE A 119 2.01 18.58 16.35
C ILE A 119 1.79 19.83 17.22
N SER A 120 1.46 20.97 16.61
CA SER A 120 1.16 22.21 17.33
C SER A 120 -0.06 22.07 18.24
N ALA A 121 -1.14 21.45 17.77
CA ALA A 121 -2.32 21.18 18.59
C ALA A 121 -2.00 20.24 19.77
N GLY A 122 -1.14 19.24 19.55
CA GLY A 122 -0.64 18.37 20.60
C GLY A 122 0.16 19.14 21.66
N SER A 123 1.00 20.09 21.26
CA SER A 123 1.76 20.96 22.18
C SER A 123 0.84 21.86 23.02
N ILE A 124 -0.22 22.40 22.41
CA ILE A 124 -1.25 23.18 23.12
C ILE A 124 -1.98 22.29 24.14
N ARG A 125 -2.39 21.07 23.73
CA ARG A 125 -3.06 20.11 24.63
C ARG A 125 -2.15 19.61 25.76
N LEU A 126 -0.85 19.52 25.51
CA LEU A 126 0.18 19.20 26.50
C LEU A 126 0.32 20.33 27.53
N THR A 127 0.32 21.59 27.09
CA THR A 127 0.47 22.77 27.97
C THR A 127 -0.81 23.07 28.77
N TYR A 128 -1.98 22.83 28.18
CA TYR A 128 -3.28 23.16 28.79
C TYR A 128 -4.17 21.92 28.96
N PRO A 129 -3.83 20.98 29.87
CA PRO A 129 -4.48 19.68 29.90
C PRO A 129 -5.93 19.69 30.38
N GLN A 130 -6.35 20.75 31.07
CA GLN A 130 -7.74 20.94 31.54
C GLN A 130 -8.64 21.61 30.47
N SER A 131 -8.07 22.08 29.37
CA SER A 131 -8.82 22.80 28.33
C SER A 131 -9.58 21.82 27.43
N LYS A 132 -10.90 21.75 27.60
CA LYS A 132 -11.78 20.95 26.72
C LYS A 132 -11.65 21.36 25.25
N ALA A 133 -11.53 22.65 24.97
CA ALA A 133 -11.37 23.15 23.60
C ALA A 133 -10.06 22.65 22.96
N ALA A 134 -8.96 22.62 23.72
CA ALA A 134 -7.69 22.07 23.22
C ALA A 134 -7.77 20.56 22.97
N GLU A 135 -8.48 19.83 23.84
CA GLU A 135 -8.72 18.40 23.68
C GLU A 135 -9.55 18.07 22.44
N GLU A 136 -10.69 18.74 22.27
CA GLU A 136 -11.57 18.55 21.12
C GLU A 136 -10.86 18.90 19.80
N HIS A 137 -10.11 20.01 19.78
CA HIS A 137 -9.33 20.41 18.61
C HIS A 137 -8.27 19.36 18.25
N PHE A 138 -7.52 18.88 19.25
CA PHE A 138 -6.50 17.85 19.07
C PHE A 138 -7.09 16.53 18.57
N GLU A 139 -8.16 16.04 19.20
CA GLU A 139 -8.83 14.79 18.80
C GLU A 139 -9.41 14.87 17.38
N ASN A 140 -9.93 16.03 17.00
CA ASN A 140 -10.41 16.26 15.63
C ASN A 140 -9.25 16.14 14.62
N LEU A 141 -8.12 16.84 14.85
CA LEU A 141 -6.95 16.77 13.96
C LEU A 141 -6.34 15.38 13.91
N LYS A 142 -6.27 14.68 15.04
CA LYS A 142 -5.80 13.29 15.14
C LYS A 142 -6.66 12.37 14.27
N GLN A 143 -7.98 12.48 14.32
CA GLN A 143 -8.87 11.68 13.49
C GLN A 143 -8.72 12.01 12.00
N GLN A 144 -8.63 13.31 11.64
CA GLN A 144 -8.39 13.73 10.26
C GLN A 144 -7.08 13.16 9.72
N TYR A 145 -6.00 13.26 10.50
CA TYR A 145 -4.68 12.77 10.14
C TYR A 145 -4.65 11.24 9.99
N SER A 146 -5.27 10.50 10.92
CA SER A 146 -5.40 9.05 10.83
C SER A 146 -6.13 8.61 9.56
N ASN A 147 -7.28 9.24 9.27
CA ASN A 147 -8.05 8.96 8.05
C ASN A 147 -7.26 9.29 6.78
N LEU A 148 -6.53 10.40 6.80
CA LEU A 148 -5.69 10.83 5.68
C LEU A 148 -4.59 9.81 5.38
N LEU A 149 -3.87 9.31 6.40
CA LEU A 149 -2.85 8.29 6.21
C LEU A 149 -3.40 6.98 5.65
N VAL A 150 -4.55 6.52 6.15
CA VAL A 150 -5.22 5.32 5.61
C VAL A 150 -5.56 5.52 4.13
N ARG A 151 -6.10 6.69 3.78
CA ARG A 151 -6.40 7.04 2.39
C ARG A 151 -5.14 7.07 1.53
N THR A 152 -4.08 7.74 1.98
CA THR A 152 -2.80 7.81 1.26
C THR A 152 -2.22 6.43 1.00
N ARG A 153 -2.21 5.56 2.02
CA ARG A 153 -1.74 4.17 1.87
C ARG A 153 -2.57 3.42 0.84
N ASN A 154 -3.89 3.43 0.97
CA ASN A 154 -4.75 2.67 0.07
C ASN A 154 -4.59 3.10 -1.39
N LEU A 155 -4.44 4.42 -1.65
CA LEU A 155 -4.12 4.92 -2.98
C LEU A 155 -2.74 4.48 -3.47
N CYS A 156 -1.75 4.33 -2.57
CA CYS A 156 -0.42 3.82 -2.94
C CYS A 156 -0.51 2.34 -3.32
N ASP A 157 -1.22 1.55 -2.51
CA ASP A 157 -1.42 0.11 -2.75
C ASP A 157 -2.18 -0.11 -4.08
N GLU A 158 -3.22 0.69 -4.37
CA GLU A 158 -3.97 0.66 -5.64
C GLU A 158 -3.11 1.08 -6.86
N ALA A 159 -2.15 1.98 -6.65
CA ALA A 159 -1.27 2.46 -7.70
C ALA A 159 -0.07 1.53 -7.97
N THR A 160 0.13 0.47 -7.18
CA THR A 160 1.19 -0.51 -7.40
C THR A 160 0.63 -1.75 -8.09
N ASP A 161 1.46 -2.41 -8.91
CA ASP A 161 1.10 -3.72 -9.44
C ASP A 161 0.92 -4.72 -8.28
N SER A 162 -0.20 -5.45 -8.27
CA SER A 162 -0.57 -6.36 -7.20
C SER A 162 0.41 -7.53 -7.07
N GLY A 163 0.93 -8.06 -8.18
CA GLY A 163 1.93 -9.12 -8.18
C GLY A 163 3.25 -8.66 -7.56
N ASP A 164 3.76 -7.51 -8.00
CA ASP A 164 4.96 -6.89 -7.45
C ASP A 164 4.78 -6.51 -5.97
N PHE A 165 3.61 -5.99 -5.59
CA PHE A 165 3.29 -5.64 -4.21
C PHE A 165 3.34 -6.87 -3.30
N ILE A 166 2.70 -7.98 -3.71
CA ILE A 166 2.67 -9.22 -2.93
C ILE A 166 4.08 -9.81 -2.84
N LYS A 167 4.83 -9.82 -3.95
CA LYS A 167 6.23 -10.26 -3.99
C LYS A 167 7.11 -9.44 -3.03
N SER A 168 7.02 -8.13 -3.10
CA SER A 168 7.77 -7.22 -2.22
C SER A 168 7.37 -7.41 -0.75
N SER A 169 6.07 -7.60 -0.47
CA SER A 169 5.56 -7.92 0.87
C SER A 169 6.12 -9.23 1.40
N GLU A 170 6.16 -10.29 0.58
CA GLU A 170 6.78 -11.57 0.92
C GLU A 170 8.26 -11.41 1.27
N GLU A 171 9.02 -10.65 0.48
CA GLU A 171 10.43 -10.35 0.74
C GLU A 171 10.63 -9.58 2.06
N GLN A 172 9.77 -8.61 2.37
CA GLN A 172 9.79 -7.90 3.66
C GLN A 172 9.42 -8.81 4.83
N MET A 173 8.46 -9.73 4.66
CA MET A 173 8.14 -10.73 5.70
C MET A 173 9.32 -11.65 5.98
N ARG A 174 10.08 -12.05 4.95
CA ARG A 174 11.32 -12.82 5.11
C ARG A 174 12.41 -12.02 5.84
N LYS A 175 12.56 -10.72 5.54
CA LYS A 175 13.46 -9.83 6.29
C LYS A 175 13.07 -9.74 7.77
N HIS A 176 11.78 -9.55 8.07
CA HIS A 176 11.31 -9.53 9.46
C HIS A 176 11.44 -10.90 10.16
N THR A 177 11.31 -12.00 9.43
CA THR A 177 11.60 -13.34 9.96
C THR A 177 13.06 -13.45 10.41
N PHE A 178 14.00 -12.97 9.60
CA PHE A 178 15.42 -12.91 9.98
C PHE A 178 15.64 -12.03 11.23
N LEU A 179 14.97 -10.88 11.32
CA LEU A 179 15.05 -10.02 12.50
C LEU A 179 14.42 -10.65 13.76
N CYS A 180 13.40 -11.49 13.61
CA CYS A 180 12.89 -12.31 14.70
C CYS A 180 13.93 -13.33 15.20
N GLU A 181 14.62 -14.03 14.29
CA GLU A 181 15.72 -14.95 14.66
C GLU A 181 16.85 -14.22 15.40
N GLU A 182 17.25 -13.04 14.93
CA GLU A 182 18.22 -12.20 15.62
C GLU A 182 17.72 -11.72 16.99
N ALA A 183 16.42 -11.41 17.12
CA ALA A 183 15.82 -11.06 18.40
C ALA A 183 15.84 -12.25 19.38
N ILE A 184 15.58 -13.47 18.92
CA ILE A 184 15.66 -14.70 19.71
C ILE A 184 17.10 -14.91 20.19
N LYS A 185 18.06 -14.89 19.26
CA LYS A 185 19.49 -15.09 19.55
C LYS A 185 20.01 -14.08 20.57
N ASN A 186 19.60 -12.82 20.46
CA ASN A 186 20.03 -11.74 21.34
C ASN A 186 19.14 -11.56 22.58
N LYS A 187 18.14 -12.43 22.80
CA LYS A 187 17.19 -12.38 23.94
C LYS A 187 16.45 -11.03 24.05
N GLN A 188 15.96 -10.52 22.92
CA GLN A 188 15.25 -9.25 22.80
C GLN A 188 13.76 -9.48 22.53
N PRO A 189 12.94 -9.80 23.55
CA PRO A 189 11.54 -10.17 23.36
C PRO A 189 10.69 -9.05 22.75
N GLN A 190 10.99 -7.79 23.06
CA GLN A 190 10.28 -6.66 22.44
C GLN A 190 10.51 -6.62 20.92
N LYS A 191 11.75 -6.84 20.45
CA LYS A 191 12.03 -6.90 19.01
C LYS A 191 11.37 -8.10 18.34
N MET A 192 11.21 -9.22 19.02
CA MET A 192 10.44 -10.36 18.52
C MET A 192 8.97 -9.96 18.27
N VAL A 193 8.36 -9.27 19.23
CA VAL A 193 6.96 -8.79 19.13
C VAL A 193 6.82 -7.75 18.02
N ASP A 194 7.75 -6.81 17.91
CA ASP A 194 7.70 -5.73 16.91
C ASP A 194 7.81 -6.30 15.48
N ASN A 195 8.75 -7.21 15.24
CA ASN A 195 8.93 -7.84 13.93
C ASN A 195 7.79 -8.78 13.57
N THR A 196 7.28 -9.56 14.53
CA THR A 196 6.07 -10.38 14.33
C THR A 196 4.86 -9.53 13.95
N SER A 197 4.70 -8.38 14.62
CA SER A 197 3.63 -7.44 14.30
C SER A 197 3.76 -6.86 12.90
N ALA A 198 4.99 -6.62 12.42
CA ALA A 198 5.24 -6.21 11.05
C ALA A 198 4.85 -7.30 10.03
N ILE A 199 5.22 -8.56 10.27
CA ILE A 199 4.81 -9.72 9.44
C ILE A 199 3.28 -9.80 9.38
N ALA A 200 2.60 -9.68 10.52
CA ALA A 200 1.14 -9.73 10.57
C ALA A 200 0.47 -8.59 9.81
N ARG A 201 1.02 -7.36 9.88
CA ARG A 201 0.49 -6.22 9.11
C ARG A 201 0.69 -6.40 7.61
N LEU A 202 1.84 -6.92 7.18
CA LEU A 202 2.10 -7.26 5.78
C LEU A 202 1.14 -8.33 5.26
N ALA A 203 0.96 -9.42 6.01
CA ALA A 203 0.00 -10.48 5.64
C ALA A 203 -1.43 -9.95 5.47
N ASN A 204 -1.89 -9.08 6.39
CA ASN A 204 -3.20 -8.45 6.26
C ASN A 204 -3.30 -7.50 5.05
N ARG A 205 -2.22 -6.79 4.69
CA ARG A 205 -2.20 -5.97 3.47
C ARG A 205 -2.24 -6.82 2.21
N VAL A 206 -1.52 -7.95 2.16
CA VAL A 206 -1.61 -8.93 1.08
C VAL A 206 -3.03 -9.44 0.92
N LEU A 207 -3.73 -9.78 2.01
CA LEU A 207 -5.13 -10.20 1.97
C LEU A 207 -6.05 -9.12 1.38
N LEU A 208 -5.82 -7.84 1.69
CA LEU A 208 -6.62 -6.74 1.15
C LEU A 208 -6.41 -6.58 -0.36
N VAL A 209 -5.16 -6.63 -0.82
CA VAL A 209 -4.83 -6.54 -2.26
C VAL A 209 -5.38 -7.75 -3.01
N ALA A 210 -5.15 -8.96 -2.52
CA ALA A 210 -5.66 -10.19 -3.16
C ALA A 210 -7.19 -10.19 -3.25
N LYS A 211 -7.88 -9.74 -2.20
CA LYS A 211 -9.33 -9.59 -2.23
C LYS A 211 -9.78 -8.57 -3.28
N GLN A 212 -9.08 -7.44 -3.40
CA GLN A 212 -9.37 -6.44 -4.41
C GLN A 212 -9.20 -6.99 -5.84
N GLU A 213 -8.19 -7.83 -6.07
CA GLU A 213 -7.99 -8.53 -7.35
C GLU A 213 -9.14 -9.51 -7.65
N SER A 214 -9.57 -10.29 -6.65
CA SER A 214 -10.74 -11.16 -6.78
C SER A 214 -12.02 -10.36 -7.07
N ASP A 215 -12.25 -9.25 -6.38
CA ASP A 215 -13.44 -8.40 -6.54
C ASP A 215 -13.46 -7.70 -7.92
N ASN A 216 -12.29 -7.53 -8.56
CA ASN A 216 -12.14 -6.90 -9.87
C ASN A 216 -12.18 -7.89 -11.04
N SER A 217 -12.16 -9.20 -10.77
CA SER A 217 -12.16 -10.23 -11.81
C SER A 217 -13.57 -10.73 -12.11
N GLU A 218 -13.79 -11.14 -13.36
CA GLU A 218 -15.00 -11.85 -13.79
C GLU A 218 -14.73 -13.35 -14.05
N ASP A 219 -13.48 -13.82 -13.90
CA ASP A 219 -13.10 -15.22 -14.09
C ASP A 219 -13.31 -16.03 -12.80
N PRO A 220 -14.27 -16.99 -12.78
CA PRO A 220 -14.55 -17.81 -11.60
C PRO A 220 -13.35 -18.63 -11.12
N ASN A 221 -12.50 -19.13 -12.03
CA ASN A 221 -11.37 -19.96 -11.64
C ASN A 221 -10.31 -19.14 -10.90
N PHE A 222 -10.00 -17.95 -11.41
CA PHE A 222 -9.07 -17.01 -10.77
C PHE A 222 -9.59 -16.57 -9.38
N ILE A 223 -10.88 -16.28 -9.28
CA ILE A 223 -11.53 -15.92 -8.01
C ILE A 223 -11.39 -17.06 -7.00
N ASP A 224 -11.70 -18.30 -7.39
CA ASP A 224 -11.61 -19.46 -6.51
C ASP A 224 -10.16 -19.74 -6.08
N GLU A 225 -9.19 -19.63 -6.99
CA GLU A 225 -7.76 -19.79 -6.68
C GLU A 225 -7.27 -18.75 -5.66
N ILE A 226 -7.61 -17.47 -5.86
CA ILE A 226 -7.28 -16.42 -4.90
C ILE A 226 -7.93 -16.66 -3.55
N ASN A 227 -9.23 -16.97 -3.52
CA ASN A 227 -9.95 -17.20 -2.27
C ASN A 227 -9.33 -18.34 -1.47
N ASN A 228 -9.07 -19.48 -2.12
CA ASN A 228 -8.40 -20.63 -1.50
C ASN A 228 -7.03 -20.25 -0.92
N ALA A 229 -6.22 -19.49 -1.67
CA ALA A 229 -4.91 -19.04 -1.19
C ALA A 229 -5.02 -18.06 -0.01
N THR A 230 -5.98 -17.13 -0.05
CA THR A 230 -6.21 -16.17 1.03
C THR A 230 -6.74 -16.83 2.31
N ASP A 231 -7.59 -17.85 2.19
CA ASP A 231 -8.08 -18.63 3.33
C ASP A 231 -6.91 -19.31 4.06
N TYR A 232 -5.93 -19.82 3.31
CA TYR A 232 -4.75 -20.42 3.93
C TYR A 232 -3.91 -19.41 4.71
N VAL A 233 -3.78 -18.16 4.22
CA VAL A 233 -3.13 -17.06 4.97
C VAL A 233 -3.94 -16.72 6.23
N GLN A 234 -5.26 -16.61 6.13
CA GLN A 234 -6.14 -16.30 7.27
C GLN A 234 -6.08 -17.37 8.37
N ASN A 235 -5.93 -18.63 8.00
CA ASN A 235 -5.83 -19.76 8.94
C ASN A 235 -4.45 -19.88 9.59
N THR A 236 -3.37 -19.56 8.87
CA THR A 236 -1.99 -19.70 9.39
C THR A 236 -1.53 -18.49 10.21
N LEU A 237 -2.00 -17.29 9.89
CA LEU A 237 -1.56 -16.05 10.54
C LEU A 237 -1.81 -16.01 12.07
N PRO A 238 -3.00 -16.37 12.59
CA PRO A 238 -3.26 -16.32 14.03
C PRO A 238 -2.35 -17.25 14.83
N GLN A 239 -2.10 -18.47 14.32
CA GLN A 239 -1.23 -19.44 14.97
C GLN A 239 0.23 -18.94 14.99
N MET A 240 0.71 -18.39 13.87
CA MET A 240 2.06 -17.78 13.81
C MET A 240 2.25 -16.69 14.87
N VAL A 241 1.27 -15.79 15.02
CA VAL A 241 1.32 -14.72 16.04
C VAL A 241 1.25 -15.30 17.45
N HIS A 242 0.46 -16.35 17.67
CA HIS A 242 0.38 -17.02 18.97
C HIS A 242 1.73 -17.66 19.37
N ASP A 243 2.35 -18.41 18.45
CA ASP A 243 3.64 -19.06 18.71
C ASP A 243 4.76 -18.02 18.93
N ALA A 244 4.74 -16.92 18.18
CA ALA A 244 5.68 -15.83 18.36
C ALA A 244 5.59 -15.18 19.76
N LYS A 245 4.36 -15.08 20.32
CA LYS A 245 4.17 -14.60 21.69
C LYS A 245 4.77 -15.58 22.70
N ALA A 246 4.60 -16.89 22.51
CA ALA A 246 5.21 -17.89 23.37
C ALA A 246 6.75 -17.75 23.36
N VAL A 247 7.36 -17.54 22.19
CA VAL A 247 8.80 -17.26 22.07
C VAL A 247 9.20 -15.98 22.78
N ALA A 248 8.41 -14.90 22.65
CA ALA A 248 8.71 -13.65 23.35
C ALA A 248 8.60 -13.78 24.88
N MET A 249 7.71 -14.63 25.38
CA MET A 249 7.59 -14.93 26.82
C MET A 249 8.71 -15.84 27.34
N SER A 250 9.25 -16.71 26.49
CA SER A 250 10.31 -17.65 26.86
C SER A 250 11.35 -17.81 25.74
N PRO A 251 12.28 -16.82 25.58
CA PRO A 251 13.22 -16.79 24.45
C PRO A 251 14.29 -17.90 24.46
N THR A 252 14.36 -18.69 25.52
CA THR A 252 15.26 -19.84 25.65
C THR A 252 14.57 -21.18 25.43
N ASP A 253 13.25 -21.20 25.27
CA ASP A 253 12.51 -22.43 25.01
C ASP A 253 12.66 -22.85 23.54
N HIS A 254 13.51 -23.84 23.31
CA HIS A 254 13.75 -24.41 21.97
C HIS A 254 12.50 -25.04 21.34
N ALA A 255 11.55 -25.55 22.15
CA ALA A 255 10.31 -26.11 21.63
C ALA A 255 9.39 -25.00 21.09
N ALA A 256 9.21 -23.91 21.84
CA ALA A 256 8.46 -22.74 21.39
C ALA A 256 9.07 -22.11 20.13
N ILE A 257 10.40 -21.96 20.09
CA ILE A 257 11.12 -21.43 18.92
C ILE A 257 10.89 -22.32 17.69
N SER A 258 10.97 -23.64 17.86
CA SER A 258 10.76 -24.59 16.75
C SER A 258 9.33 -24.53 16.21
N LYS A 259 8.32 -24.45 17.08
CA LYS A 259 6.92 -24.27 16.69
C LYS A 259 6.69 -22.98 15.92
N TRP A 260 7.21 -21.86 16.43
CA TRP A 260 7.11 -20.57 15.72
C TRP A 260 7.77 -20.61 14.34
N ARG A 261 8.93 -21.26 14.18
CA ARG A 261 9.57 -21.41 12.87
C ARG A 261 8.69 -22.16 11.88
N GLU A 262 8.02 -23.22 12.35
CA GLU A 262 7.09 -24.00 11.54
C GLU A 262 5.86 -23.18 11.14
N SER A 263 5.17 -22.53 12.07
CA SER A 263 3.99 -21.72 11.74
C SER A 263 4.34 -20.47 10.92
N ASN A 264 5.52 -19.86 11.13
CA ASN A 264 6.01 -18.78 10.28
C ASN A 264 6.35 -19.25 8.86
N LYS A 265 6.96 -20.43 8.70
CA LYS A 265 7.19 -21.03 7.38
C LYS A 265 5.86 -21.34 6.67
N ALA A 266 4.86 -21.85 7.40
CA ALA A 266 3.53 -22.10 6.85
C ALA A 266 2.87 -20.81 6.34
N LEU A 267 2.95 -19.71 7.11
CA LEU A 267 2.44 -18.41 6.69
C LEU A 267 3.17 -17.87 5.44
N LEU A 268 4.49 -17.95 5.38
CA LEU A 268 5.26 -17.51 4.20
C LEU A 268 4.90 -18.33 2.95
N ASN A 269 4.70 -19.64 3.10
CA ASN A 269 4.23 -20.49 2.02
C ASN A 269 2.82 -20.09 1.56
N ALA A 270 1.93 -19.75 2.50
CA ALA A 270 0.58 -19.29 2.18
C ALA A 270 0.59 -17.98 1.37
N VAL A 271 1.40 -16.99 1.79
CA VAL A 271 1.58 -15.74 1.03
C VAL A 271 2.18 -16.00 -0.36
N SER A 272 3.10 -16.96 -0.48
CA SER A 272 3.65 -17.36 -1.78
C SER A 272 2.59 -17.98 -2.70
N GLN A 273 1.62 -18.71 -2.17
CA GLN A 273 0.49 -19.22 -2.96
C GLN A 273 -0.39 -18.07 -3.47
N VAL A 274 -0.67 -17.07 -2.64
CA VAL A 274 -1.40 -15.87 -3.06
C VAL A 274 -0.67 -15.16 -4.20
N ARG A 275 0.66 -15.04 -4.12
CA ARG A 275 1.48 -14.47 -5.21
C ARG A 275 1.31 -15.23 -6.52
N LYS A 276 1.35 -16.57 -6.47
CA LYS A 276 1.18 -17.42 -7.66
C LYS A 276 -0.22 -17.34 -8.26
N ALA A 277 -1.24 -17.20 -7.42
CA ALA A 277 -2.62 -17.04 -7.88
C ALA A 277 -2.85 -15.68 -8.56
N VAL A 278 -2.33 -14.59 -7.99
CA VAL A 278 -2.48 -13.23 -8.54
C VAL A 278 -1.66 -13.05 -9.83
N GLN A 279 -0.48 -13.64 -9.90
CA GLN A 279 0.37 -13.57 -11.08
C GLN A 279 0.85 -14.98 -11.46
N PRO A 280 0.05 -15.71 -12.26
CA PRO A 280 0.47 -17.00 -12.80
C PRO A 280 1.74 -16.79 -13.62
N GLU A 281 2.73 -17.68 -13.47
CA GLU A 281 3.89 -17.67 -14.37
C GLU A 281 3.38 -17.88 -15.80
N LEU A 282 3.48 -16.84 -16.64
CA LEU A 282 3.21 -16.98 -18.06
C LEU A 282 4.17 -18.05 -18.60
N PRO A 283 3.68 -19.07 -19.33
CA PRO A 283 4.58 -20.02 -19.98
C PRO A 283 5.56 -19.24 -20.86
N PRO A 284 6.82 -19.72 -21.00
CA PRO A 284 7.79 -19.05 -21.84
C PRO A 284 7.18 -18.85 -23.22
N LEU A 285 7.25 -17.61 -23.73
CA LEU A 285 6.74 -17.29 -25.06
C LEU A 285 7.28 -18.34 -26.05
N PRO A 286 6.41 -18.92 -26.90
CA PRO A 286 6.86 -19.90 -27.88
C PRO A 286 7.98 -19.31 -28.72
N ASP A 287 9.00 -20.12 -28.99
CA ASP A 287 10.17 -19.70 -29.75
C ASP A 287 9.74 -19.23 -31.16
N LEU A 288 9.75 -17.91 -31.36
CA LEU A 288 9.35 -17.28 -32.61
C LEU A 288 10.33 -17.57 -33.76
N SER A 289 11.46 -18.24 -33.49
CA SER A 289 12.43 -18.63 -34.53
C SER A 289 11.89 -19.64 -35.55
N ASN A 290 10.75 -20.28 -35.27
CA ASN A 290 10.05 -21.17 -36.19
C ASN A 290 8.77 -20.58 -36.81
N LEU A 291 8.51 -19.27 -36.67
CA LEU A 291 7.46 -18.60 -37.45
C LEU A 291 7.89 -18.52 -38.91
N ASN A 292 7.57 -19.55 -39.69
CA ASN A 292 7.58 -19.48 -41.14
C ASN A 292 6.39 -18.61 -41.56
N VAL A 293 6.61 -17.30 -41.65
CA VAL A 293 5.69 -16.40 -42.34
C VAL A 293 5.79 -16.77 -43.82
N GLU A 294 4.91 -17.66 -44.28
CA GLU A 294 4.71 -17.83 -45.72
C GLU A 294 4.43 -16.43 -46.29
N PRO A 295 5.19 -15.98 -47.30
CA PRO A 295 4.84 -14.75 -48.00
C PRO A 295 3.51 -15.01 -48.69
N THR A 296 2.42 -14.61 -48.06
CA THR A 296 1.13 -14.51 -48.75
C THR A 296 1.37 -13.68 -50.00
N PRO A 297 1.07 -14.18 -51.21
CA PRO A 297 1.14 -13.37 -52.41
C PRO A 297 0.28 -12.14 -52.13
N GLN A 298 0.88 -10.95 -52.32
CA GLN A 298 0.30 -9.64 -52.05
C GLN A 298 -1.19 -9.65 -52.42
N SER A 299 -2.08 -9.78 -51.44
CA SER A 299 -3.50 -9.78 -51.73
C SER A 299 -3.85 -8.34 -52.11
N THR A 300 -4.10 -8.12 -53.39
CA THR A 300 -4.63 -6.91 -54.00
C THR A 300 -6.07 -6.61 -53.57
N TYR A 301 -6.47 -7.00 -52.36
CA TYR A 301 -7.85 -6.87 -51.85
C TYR A 301 -8.35 -5.42 -51.88
N PHE A 302 -7.45 -4.46 -51.69
CA PHE A 302 -7.79 -3.03 -51.76
C PHE A 302 -7.91 -2.49 -53.19
N ILE A 303 -7.32 -3.11 -54.21
CA ILE A 303 -7.38 -2.60 -55.59
C ILE A 303 -8.65 -3.07 -56.30
N ASP A 304 -9.17 -4.26 -55.95
CA ASP A 304 -10.32 -4.86 -56.65
C ASP A 304 -11.69 -4.33 -56.19
N LYS A 305 -11.79 -3.70 -55.00
CA LYS A 305 -13.07 -3.25 -54.43
C LYS A 305 -13.28 -1.75 -54.33
N VAL A 306 -12.24 -0.94 -54.51
CA VAL A 306 -12.36 0.51 -54.59
C VAL A 306 -11.72 0.96 -55.89
N GLY A 307 -12.56 1.32 -56.86
CA GLY A 307 -12.13 1.83 -58.17
C GLY A 307 -11.17 3.03 -58.06
N GLU A 308 -10.60 3.40 -59.20
CA GLU A 308 -9.48 4.34 -59.35
C GLU A 308 -9.42 5.50 -58.34
N PRO A 309 -8.21 5.90 -57.88
CA PRO A 309 -8.08 7.00 -56.94
C PRO A 309 -8.62 8.28 -57.56
N ILE A 310 -9.57 8.91 -56.87
CA ILE A 310 -10.15 10.23 -57.18
C ILE A 310 -9.01 11.28 -57.10
N ARG A 311 -8.26 11.40 -58.19
CA ARG A 311 -7.41 12.55 -58.47
C ARG A 311 -8.27 13.55 -59.20
N ASN A 312 -9.14 14.26 -58.46
CA ASN A 312 -9.74 15.56 -58.78
C ASN A 312 -10.89 15.86 -57.80
N THR A 313 -10.57 16.41 -56.63
CA THR A 313 -11.53 17.16 -55.82
C THR A 313 -10.93 18.53 -55.51
N PRO A 314 -11.59 19.65 -55.83
CA PRO A 314 -11.09 20.98 -55.51
C PRO A 314 -11.16 21.21 -54.00
N THR A 315 -10.12 21.82 -53.42
CA THR A 315 -10.09 22.31 -52.04
C THR A 315 -11.17 23.37 -51.78
N PRO A 316 -11.94 23.31 -50.68
CA PRO A 316 -12.90 24.35 -50.37
C PRO A 316 -12.21 25.60 -49.78
N ASN A 317 -12.70 26.74 -50.25
CA ASN A 317 -12.37 28.10 -49.85
C ASN A 317 -12.72 28.35 -48.37
N ILE A 318 -11.83 29.04 -47.67
CA ILE A 318 -12.09 29.62 -46.34
C ILE A 318 -12.65 31.02 -46.59
N ASP A 319 -13.90 31.28 -46.20
CA ASP A 319 -14.41 32.62 -45.89
C ASP A 319 -15.78 32.49 -45.19
N GLY A 320 -15.99 33.22 -44.07
CA GLY A 320 -17.33 33.45 -43.53
C GLY A 320 -17.53 33.30 -42.01
N VAL A 321 -16.94 34.22 -41.26
CA VAL A 321 -17.44 34.90 -40.04
C VAL A 321 -18.72 34.42 -39.31
N ASP A 322 -18.54 34.35 -37.98
CA ASP A 322 -19.37 34.92 -36.90
C ASP A 322 -20.47 34.11 -36.17
N ASN A 323 -20.28 34.18 -34.84
CA ASN A 323 -21.23 34.17 -33.73
C ASN A 323 -21.99 32.87 -33.41
N LEU A 324 -21.72 32.34 -32.20
CA LEU A 324 -22.68 32.36 -31.08
C LEU A 324 -22.06 31.75 -29.80
N ARG A 325 -21.94 32.57 -28.76
CA ARG A 325 -22.03 32.22 -27.33
C ARG A 325 -23.08 33.17 -26.74
N PRO A 326 -23.63 32.96 -25.52
CA PRO A 326 -23.67 31.76 -24.65
C PRO A 326 -25.11 31.45 -24.15
N MET A 327 -25.37 30.25 -23.61
CA MET A 327 -26.49 30.07 -22.67
C MET A 327 -26.19 29.00 -21.61
N SER A 328 -26.42 29.42 -20.37
CA SER A 328 -26.69 28.64 -19.15
C SER A 328 -27.82 29.39 -18.41
N PRO A 329 -28.46 28.88 -17.34
CA PRO A 329 -28.45 27.56 -16.71
C PRO A 329 -29.88 26.98 -16.49
N GLN A 330 -30.01 25.69 -16.15
CA GLN A 330 -31.13 25.27 -15.28
C GLN A 330 -30.81 24.05 -14.41
N GLN A 331 -31.28 24.16 -13.17
CA GLN A 331 -31.04 23.32 -12.01
C GLN A 331 -31.86 22.02 -12.06
N GLY A 332 -31.32 20.96 -11.45
CA GLY A 332 -32.05 19.74 -11.13
C GLY A 332 -31.14 18.77 -10.39
N GLY A 333 -31.18 18.81 -9.05
CA GLY A 333 -30.27 18.06 -8.20
C GLY A 333 -30.46 16.54 -8.21
N ARG A 334 -29.41 15.84 -7.78
CA ARG A 334 -29.49 14.79 -6.76
C ARG A 334 -28.08 14.40 -6.31
N VAL A 335 -27.83 14.70 -5.04
CA VAL A 335 -26.76 14.16 -4.21
C VAL A 335 -26.81 12.63 -4.30
N SER A 336 -25.69 11.98 -4.63
CA SER A 336 -25.55 10.54 -4.49
C SER A 336 -24.57 10.22 -3.36
N PRO A 337 -24.87 9.26 -2.47
CA PRO A 337 -24.28 9.16 -1.15
C PRO A 337 -23.05 8.25 -1.14
N LEU A 338 -22.13 8.54 -0.23
CA LEU A 338 -21.06 7.62 0.18
C LEU A 338 -21.59 6.17 0.38
N PRO A 339 -20.91 5.14 -0.17
CA PRO A 339 -21.24 3.73 0.06
C PRO A 339 -21.23 3.35 1.54
N LYS A 340 -22.13 2.46 1.95
CA LYS A 340 -22.34 2.09 3.37
C LYS A 340 -21.13 1.41 4.05
N TRP A 341 -20.12 0.95 3.32
CA TRP A 341 -18.88 0.41 3.91
C TRP A 341 -17.92 1.52 4.41
N ALA A 342 -18.12 2.77 3.97
CA ALA A 342 -17.31 3.93 4.37
C ALA A 342 -17.78 4.58 5.69
N ARG A 343 -18.79 4.02 6.36
CA ARG A 343 -19.22 4.44 7.71
C ARG A 343 -18.93 3.33 8.71
N GLY A 344 -17.75 3.38 9.32
CA GLY A 344 -17.43 2.55 10.49
C GLY A 344 -16.22 1.63 10.33
N ILE A 345 -15.03 2.17 10.04
CA ILE A 345 -13.77 1.41 10.07
C ILE A 345 -12.97 1.77 11.33
N PHE A 346 -13.65 1.79 12.48
CA PHE A 346 -12.98 1.77 13.79
C PHE A 346 -13.49 0.63 14.70
N ALA A 347 -14.51 -0.14 14.27
CA ALA A 347 -15.11 -1.22 15.08
C ALA A 347 -15.10 -2.61 14.42
N THR A 348 -14.72 -2.75 13.15
CA THR A 348 -14.89 -4.02 12.41
C THR A 348 -13.70 -4.97 12.51
N ILE A 349 -12.53 -4.52 12.98
CA ILE A 349 -11.40 -5.41 13.28
C ILE A 349 -11.61 -6.21 14.60
N LEU A 350 -12.69 -5.93 15.35
CA LEU A 350 -13.06 -6.66 16.57
C LEU A 350 -14.40 -7.43 16.49
N ARG A 351 -15.03 -7.55 15.31
CA ARG A 351 -16.38 -8.14 15.17
C ARG A 351 -16.50 -9.40 14.31
N ILE A 352 -15.41 -10.07 13.94
CA ILE A 352 -15.47 -11.38 13.25
C ILE A 352 -15.59 -12.55 14.26
N ASN A 353 -15.95 -12.30 15.53
CA ASN A 353 -16.17 -13.42 16.46
C ASN A 353 -17.21 -13.16 17.57
N THR A 354 -18.44 -12.78 17.21
CA THR A 354 -19.56 -12.68 18.17
C THR A 354 -20.81 -13.38 17.69
N LYS A 355 -20.70 -14.67 17.37
CA LYS A 355 -21.83 -15.61 17.39
C LYS A 355 -21.40 -16.97 17.93
N ASN A 356 -20.91 -17.01 19.17
CA ASN A 356 -21.26 -18.07 20.11
C ASN A 356 -20.79 -17.74 21.53
N THR A 357 -21.74 -17.89 22.46
CA THR A 357 -21.61 -18.09 23.92
C THR A 357 -21.03 -16.97 24.79
N ASN A 358 -21.95 -16.41 25.60
CA ASN A 358 -21.73 -15.78 26.90
C ASN A 358 -20.53 -16.40 27.66
N LEU A 359 -19.43 -15.67 27.75
CA LEU A 359 -18.37 -15.73 28.77
C LEU A 359 -17.15 -15.01 28.18
N GLN A 360 -17.06 -13.69 28.31
CA GLN A 360 -15.79 -12.92 28.37
C GLN A 360 -16.09 -11.42 28.25
N TYR A 361 -16.64 -10.84 29.32
CA TYR A 361 -16.70 -9.39 29.48
C TYR A 361 -15.49 -8.81 30.23
N ASN A 362 -14.39 -9.56 30.40
CA ASN A 362 -13.27 -9.15 31.27
C ASN A 362 -11.87 -9.20 30.66
N HIS A 363 -11.64 -9.65 29.42
CA HIS A 363 -10.25 -9.97 29.02
C HIS A 363 -9.50 -8.92 28.17
N THR A 364 -10.18 -7.94 27.59
CA THR A 364 -9.52 -6.95 26.70
C THR A 364 -9.05 -5.68 27.39
N ARG A 365 -9.33 -5.54 28.69
CA ARG A 365 -8.73 -4.52 29.56
C ARG A 365 -7.35 -4.93 30.11
N ILE A 366 -7.03 -6.23 30.02
CA ILE A 366 -5.87 -6.85 30.69
C ILE A 366 -4.55 -6.70 29.90
N LEU A 367 -4.58 -6.53 28.57
CA LEU A 367 -3.35 -6.52 27.75
C LEU A 367 -2.64 -5.16 27.62
N ARG A 368 -3.13 -4.10 28.29
CA ARG A 368 -2.40 -2.82 28.44
C ARG A 368 -2.33 -2.31 29.88
N GLU A 369 -3.20 -2.73 30.78
CA GLU A 369 -3.12 -2.33 32.21
C GLU A 369 -2.16 -3.21 33.03
N GLU A 370 -1.82 -4.44 32.61
CA GLU A 370 -0.89 -5.30 33.38
C GLU A 370 0.61 -5.03 33.13
N TYR A 371 0.98 -4.25 32.12
CA TYR A 371 2.39 -3.87 31.92
C TYR A 371 2.86 -2.69 32.80
N PHE A 372 1.96 -2.06 33.56
CA PHE A 372 2.29 -0.93 34.46
C PHE A 372 2.31 -1.28 35.95
N CYS A 373 2.02 -2.52 36.35
CA CYS A 373 1.97 -2.92 37.77
C CYS A 373 3.12 -3.82 38.27
N SER A 374 4.17 -4.06 37.48
CA SER A 374 5.29 -4.94 37.91
C SER A 374 6.62 -4.23 38.17
N TYR A 375 6.62 -2.92 38.41
CA TYR A 375 7.81 -2.15 38.84
C TYR A 375 7.57 -1.29 40.09
N LYS A 376 6.77 -1.80 41.03
CA LYS A 376 6.79 -1.36 42.44
C LYS A 376 6.55 -2.56 43.36
N ASN A 377 7.64 -3.22 43.72
CA ASN A 377 8.01 -3.59 45.08
C ASN A 377 9.44 -4.12 45.08
#